data_AF-A0AA43IGT1-F1
#
_entry.id   AF-A0AA43IGT1-F1
#
_cell.length_a   1.000
_cell.length_b   1.000
_cell.length_c   1.000
_cell.angle_alpha   90.00
_cell.angle_beta   90.00
_cell.angle_gamma   90.00
#
_symmetry.space_group_name_H-M   'P 1'
#
loop_
_entity.id
_entity.type
_entity.pdbx_description
1 polymer ?
#
loop_
_entity_poly.entity_id
_entity_poly.type
_entity_poly.pdbx_seq_one_letter_code
_entity_poly.pdbx_strand_id
1 'polypeptide(L)' 'DDGDVAPAGAIAKIKGDSQEFYVARRGEAFVTGLQTTNRVVLIWKEKQCEFDVTLPPENPDETPRVGPLLCKGVAR' A
#
# COMPACT_ATOMS: atom_id res chain seq x y z
N ASP A 1 -0.77 13.49 3.78
CA ASP A 1 0.05 13.92 4.95
C ASP A 1 -0.78 14.69 5.98
N ASP A 2 -2.09 14.41 6.04
CA ASP A 2 -3.02 14.89 7.07
C ASP A 2 -3.05 13.97 8.31
N GLY A 3 -2.20 12.93 8.33
CA GLY A 3 -2.13 11.95 9.42
C GLY A 3 -3.24 10.88 9.41
N ASP A 4 -4.16 10.96 8.45
CA ASP A 4 -5.30 10.06 8.33
C ASP A 4 -4.96 8.79 7.54
N VAL A 5 -5.67 7.70 7.84
CA VAL A 5 -5.53 6.43 7.12
C VAL A 5 -6.00 6.55 5.67
N ALA A 6 -5.48 5.70 4.77
CA ALA A 6 -5.94 5.67 3.38
C ALA A 6 -7.48 5.46 3.31
N PRO A 7 -8.21 6.17 2.42
CA PRO A 7 -9.65 5.99 2.28
C PRO A 7 -10.02 4.56 1.87
N ALA A 8 -11.14 4.05 2.39
CA ALA A 8 -11.70 2.79 1.90
C ALA A 8 -12.08 2.92 0.40
N GLY A 9 -11.75 1.90 -0.37
CA GLY A 9 -11.92 1.90 -1.83
C GLY A 9 -10.78 2.58 -2.60
N ALA A 10 -9.77 3.14 -1.93
CA ALA A 10 -8.52 3.52 -2.61
C ALA A 10 -7.85 2.28 -3.21
N ILE A 11 -7.07 2.49 -4.25
CA ILE A 11 -6.43 1.41 -5.01
C ILE A 11 -4.93 1.42 -4.71
N ALA A 12 -4.40 0.30 -4.25
CA ALA A 12 -2.97 0.03 -4.15
C ALA A 12 -2.53 -0.83 -5.34
N LYS A 13 -1.40 -0.49 -5.96
CA LYS A 13 -0.80 -1.23 -7.08
C LYS A 13 0.70 -1.36 -6.89
N ILE A 14 1.26 -2.52 -7.25
CA ILE A 14 2.71 -2.65 -7.39
C ILE A 14 3.12 -1.93 -8.67
N LYS A 15 4.13 -1.06 -8.61
CA LYS A 15 4.58 -0.28 -9.77
C LYS A 15 5.11 -1.22 -10.85
N GLY A 16 4.52 -1.14 -12.05
CA GLY A 16 4.83 -2.03 -13.18
C GLY A 16 3.94 -3.27 -13.25
N ASP A 17 3.04 -3.48 -12.27
CA ASP A 17 2.02 -4.52 -12.29
C ASP A 17 0.66 -3.93 -12.71
N SER A 18 -0.21 -4.78 -13.26
CA SER A 18 -1.59 -4.46 -13.60
C SER A 18 -2.57 -4.79 -12.48
N GLN A 19 -2.19 -5.65 -11.53
CA GLN A 19 -3.06 -6.07 -10.44
C GLN A 19 -3.41 -4.92 -9.50
N GLU A 20 -4.67 -4.86 -9.10
CA GLU A 20 -5.23 -3.82 -8.23
C GLU A 20 -5.69 -4.42 -6.91
N PHE A 21 -5.34 -3.74 -5.82
CA PHE A 21 -5.68 -4.14 -4.47
C PHE A 21 -6.47 -3.01 -3.81
N TYR A 22 -7.62 -3.34 -3.24
CA TYR A 22 -8.48 -2.32 -2.63
C TYR A 22 -8.14 -2.12 -1.16
N VAL A 23 -8.03 -0.86 -0.76
CA VAL A 23 -7.92 -0.46 0.64
C VAL A 23 -9.27 -0.68 1.33
N ALA A 24 -9.25 -1.50 2.37
CA ALA A 24 -10.38 -1.81 3.21
C ALA A 24 -10.56 -0.77 4.34
N ARG A 25 -11.46 -1.08 5.28
CA ARG A 25 -11.63 -0.28 6.49
C ARG A 25 -10.30 -0.18 7.25
N ARG A 26 -10.07 0.98 7.90
CA ARG A 26 -8.84 1.32 8.64
C ARG A 26 -7.60 1.58 7.77
N GLY A 27 -7.75 1.71 6.44
CA GLY A 27 -6.63 2.01 5.54
C GLY A 27 -5.70 0.82 5.30
N GLU A 28 -6.18 -0.40 5.53
CA GLU A 28 -5.43 -1.63 5.35
C GLU A 28 -5.72 -2.24 3.97
N ALA A 29 -4.73 -2.82 3.32
CA ALA A 29 -4.89 -3.58 2.08
C ALA A 29 -4.10 -4.89 2.17
N PHE A 30 -4.64 -5.96 1.59
CA PHE A 30 -3.93 -7.22 1.43
C PHE A 30 -3.36 -7.27 0.02
N VAL A 31 -2.03 -7.32 -0.10
CA VAL A 31 -1.31 -7.24 -1.37
C VAL A 31 -0.51 -8.52 -1.56
N THR A 32 -0.64 -9.15 -2.73
CA THR A 32 0.08 -10.36 -3.12
C THR A 32 1.11 -10.05 -4.20
N GLY A 33 2.08 -10.94 -4.43
CA GLY A 33 3.09 -10.79 -5.48
C GLY A 33 4.25 -9.84 -5.15
N LEU A 34 4.31 -9.34 -3.91
CA LEU A 34 5.40 -8.51 -3.42
C LEU A 34 6.72 -9.29 -3.44
N GLN A 35 7.77 -8.64 -3.94
CA GLN A 35 9.18 -9.07 -3.85
C GLN A 35 9.81 -8.57 -2.53
N THR A 36 11.10 -8.81 -2.29
CA THR A 36 11.79 -8.28 -1.10
C THR A 36 11.67 -6.76 -0.98
N THR A 37 11.77 -6.05 -2.10
CA THR A 37 11.60 -4.59 -2.20
C THR A 37 10.63 -4.26 -3.32
N ASN A 38 9.63 -3.44 -3.02
CA ASN A 38 8.60 -3.05 -3.97
C ASN A 38 8.37 -1.55 -3.89
N ARG A 39 7.91 -0.99 -5.00
CA ARG A 39 7.34 0.35 -5.00
C ARG A 39 5.85 0.21 -5.21
N VAL A 40 5.08 0.71 -4.26
CA VAL A 40 3.61 0.64 -4.30
C VAL A 40 3.06 2.02 -4.57
N VAL A 41 2.08 2.09 -5.46
CA VAL A 41 1.33 3.29 -5.79
C VAL A 41 -0.05 3.19 -5.16
N LEU A 42 -0.43 4.21 -4.38
CA LEU A 42 -1.77 4.35 -3.81
C LEU A 42 -2.51 5.44 -4.58
N ILE A 43 -3.74 5.15 -5.01
CA ILE A 43 -4.56 6.02 -5.88
C ILE A 43 -5.93 6.22 -5.23
N TRP A 44 -6.39 7.47 -5.13
CA TRP A 44 -7.77 7.80 -4.71
C TRP A 44 -8.18 9.16 -5.28
N LYS A 45 -9.42 9.30 -5.76
CA LYS A 45 -9.98 10.57 -6.28
C LYS A 45 -9.00 11.34 -7.19
N GLU A 46 -8.42 10.66 -8.17
CA GLU A 46 -7.43 11.20 -9.13
C GLU A 46 -6.08 11.65 -8.53
N LYS A 47 -5.91 11.50 -7.21
CA LYS A 47 -4.65 11.69 -6.52
C LYS A 47 -3.89 10.38 -6.44
N GLN A 48 -2.57 10.46 -6.45
CA GLN A 48 -1.71 9.30 -6.24
C GLN A 48 -0.49 9.64 -5.40
N CYS A 49 0.02 8.65 -4.67
CA CYS A 49 1.35 8.70 -4.08
C CYS A 49 2.06 7.37 -4.21
N GLU A 50 3.38 7.41 -4.06
CA GLU A 50 4.24 6.24 -4.09
C GLU A 50 4.96 6.09 -2.76
N PHE A 51 5.16 4.84 -2.33
CA PHE A 51 6.00 4.49 -1.18
C PHE A 51 6.71 3.17 -1.40
N ASP A 52 7.88 3.04 -0.80
CA ASP A 52 8.69 1.83 -0.87
C ASP A 52 8.27 0.86 0.24
N VAL A 53 8.14 -0.42 -0.11
CA VAL A 53 7.72 -1.51 0.78
C VAL A 53 8.82 -2.55 0.80
N THR A 54 9.43 -2.75 1.97
CA THR A 54 10.38 -3.83 2.20
C THR A 54 9.69 -4.93 2.98
N LEU A 55 9.65 -6.13 2.42
CA LEU A 55 9.13 -7.29 3.14
C LEU A 55 10.14 -7.72 4.21
N PRO A 56 9.68 -8.07 5.43
CA PRO A 56 10.53 -8.78 6.37
C PRO A 56 10.90 -10.17 5.81
N PRO A 57 11.88 -10.87 6.44
CA PRO A 57 12.19 -12.24 6.07
C PRO A 57 10.95 -13.12 6.03
N GLU A 58 10.92 -14.06 5.08
CA GLU A 58 9.78 -14.95 4.88
C GLU A 58 9.54 -15.81 6.12
N ASN A 59 8.30 -15.81 6.60
CA ASN A 59 7.84 -16.66 7.69
C ASN A 59 6.62 -17.45 7.18
N PRO A 60 6.71 -18.78 7.00
CA PRO A 60 5.61 -19.58 6.46
C PRO A 60 4.39 -19.62 7.39
N ASP A 61 4.56 -19.33 8.68
CA ASP A 61 3.46 -19.35 9.65
C ASP A 61 2.73 -18.00 9.78
N GLU A 62 3.24 -16.93 9.13
CA GLU A 62 2.72 -15.57 9.31
C GLU A 62 2.64 -14.77 8.01
N THR A 63 1.52 -14.05 7.83
CA THR A 63 1.46 -12.98 6.82
C THR A 63 2.09 -11.70 7.38
N PRO A 64 3.12 -11.13 6.74
CA PRO A 64 3.80 -9.95 7.24
C PRO A 64 2.89 -8.72 7.24
N ARG A 65 2.99 -7.91 8.31
CA ARG A 65 2.35 -6.60 8.42
C ARG A 65 3.43 -5.52 8.29
N VAL A 66 3.48 -4.85 7.14
CA VAL A 66 4.54 -3.87 6.82
C VAL A 66 4.21 -2.43 7.26
N GLY A 67 2.91 -2.12 7.43
CA GLY A 67 2.46 -0.79 7.82
C GLY A 67 2.76 -0.43 9.29
N PRO A 68 2.61 0.85 9.67
CA PRO A 68 2.04 1.95 8.87
C PRO A 68 3.04 2.56 7.87
N LEU A 69 2.57 2.89 6.67
CA LEU A 69 3.36 3.53 5.62
C LEU A 69 2.82 4.94 5.36
N LEU A 70 3.69 5.94 5.46
CA LEU A 70 3.30 7.33 5.28
C LEU A 70 3.39 7.74 3.80
N CYS A 71 2.25 8.12 3.26
CA CYS A 71 2.11 8.74 1.95
C CYS A 71 2.32 10.27 2.06
N LYS A 72 3.51 10.74 1.66
CA LYS A 72 3.88 12.16 1.69
C LYS A 72 3.39 12.89 0.44
N GLY A 73 3.10 14.18 0.59
CA GLY A 73 2.87 15.07 -0.56
C GLY A 73 1.48 15.05 -1.18
N VAL A 74 0.53 14.30 -0.59
CA VAL A 74 -0.87 14.32 -1.03
C VAL A 74 -1.75 14.76 0.15
N ALA A 75 -2.37 15.93 0.01
CA ALA A 75 -3.49 16.35 0.86
C ALA A 75 -4.75 15.62 0.36
N ARG A 76 -5.62 15.15 1.25
CA ARG A 76 -6.89 14.52 0.86
C ARG A 76 -7.74 15.41 -0.03
#